data_AF-A0A2W5Z0N5-F1
#
_entry.id   AF-A0A2W5Z0N5-F1
#
_cell.length_a   1.000
_cell.length_b   1.000
_cell.length_c   1.000
_cell.angle_alpha   90.00
_cell.angle_beta   90.00
_cell.angle_gamma   90.00
#
_symmetry.space_group_name_H-M   'P 1'
#
loop_
_entity.id
_entity.type
_entity.pdbx_description
1 polymer ?
#
loop_
_entity_poly.entity_id
_entity_poly.type
_entity_poly.pdbx_seq_one_letter_code
_entity_poly.pdbx_strand_id
1 'polypeptide(L)'
;MIAAPYLEVAAVVLGVLLLLVESFSARLDKRFLGYAALLGLAAIFATTFFVASQPADAHAPLWNFYSADALSLLFKRIALATTAIVVMMMLDYAPLVSANISAATPQAGLAEFFALPLLTCAGLMWMSSAIDFVMIFVSLELVTISFYVLVSFTRRNPLTLEAGVKYLVLSALSTGFLVYGITWIFGATGETNLQRIGAALSRPDLEKTAALFGAVLVLIALGFKIAAVPFHIWVADVYQGAPTPVTAFLSVGSKAAGFIVLLRVLEPFFMLPQMRVLLVAIAILTLLYGNLAALPQTNIKRLLAYSSIAHA
;
A
#
# COMPACT_ATOMS: atom_id res chain seq x y z
N MET A 1 -13.13 5.12 24.94
CA MET A 1 -11.85 4.88 24.22
C MET A 1 -12.18 4.28 22.87
N ILE A 2 -11.59 4.78 21.79
CA ILE A 2 -11.85 4.30 20.43
C ILE A 2 -10.98 3.06 20.20
N ALA A 3 -11.59 1.93 19.83
CA ALA A 3 -10.82 0.75 19.43
C ALA A 3 -10.14 1.01 18.08
N ALA A 4 -8.88 0.58 17.96
CA ALA A 4 -8.05 0.87 16.80
C ALA A 4 -8.70 0.47 15.44
N PRO A 5 -9.39 -0.68 15.29
CA PRO A 5 -10.01 -1.09 14.02
C PRO A 5 -11.11 -0.13 13.51
N TYR A 6 -11.68 0.70 14.39
CA TYR A 6 -12.71 1.66 13.97
C TYR A 6 -12.16 2.77 13.08
N LEU A 7 -10.84 3.03 13.10
CA LEU A 7 -10.22 4.01 12.20
C LEU A 7 -10.33 3.56 10.74
N GLU A 8 -10.04 2.28 10.49
CA GLU A 8 -10.12 1.66 9.17
C GLU A 8 -11.56 1.57 8.69
N VAL A 9 -12.47 1.15 9.58
CA VAL A 9 -13.90 1.12 9.28
C VAL A 9 -14.42 2.53 8.96
N ALA A 10 -14.02 3.55 9.72
CA ALA A 10 -14.43 4.93 9.47
C ALA A 10 -13.97 5.43 8.08
N ALA A 11 -12.74 5.09 7.65
CA ALA A 11 -12.25 5.44 6.32
C ALA A 11 -13.03 4.74 5.20
N VAL A 12 -13.36 3.45 5.37
CA VAL A 12 -14.22 2.71 4.41
C VAL A 12 -15.61 3.31 4.36
N VAL A 13 -16.23 3.53 5.52
CA VAL A 13 -17.57 4.12 5.63
C VAL A 13 -17.60 5.50 4.99
N LEU A 14 -16.59 6.34 5.22
CA LEU A 14 -16.48 7.65 4.57
C LEU A 14 -16.43 7.51 3.04
N GLY A 15 -15.58 6.61 2.52
CA GLY A 15 -15.49 6.35 1.08
C GLY A 15 -16.81 5.88 0.45
N VAL A 16 -17.47 4.91 1.11
CA VAL A 16 -18.78 4.39 0.65
C VAL A 16 -19.85 5.47 0.74
N LEU A 17 -19.89 6.27 1.80
CA LEU A 17 -20.84 7.37 1.93
C LEU A 17 -20.67 8.41 0.83
N LEU A 18 -19.44 8.75 0.43
CA LEU A 18 -19.21 9.67 -0.69
C LEU A 18 -19.75 9.12 -2.01
N LEU A 19 -19.57 7.82 -2.28
CA LEU A 19 -20.13 7.15 -3.46
C LEU A 19 -21.67 7.11 -3.41
N LEU A 20 -22.27 6.84 -2.24
CA LEU A 20 -23.72 6.86 -2.08
C LEU A 20 -24.29 8.26 -2.28
N VAL A 21 -23.68 9.29 -1.67
CA VAL A 21 -24.12 10.69 -1.83
C VAL A 21 -24.09 11.09 -3.31
N GLU A 22 -23.07 10.67 -4.05
CA GLU A 22 -23.00 10.89 -5.49
C GLU A 22 -24.15 10.21 -6.24
N SER A 23 -24.40 8.93 -5.98
CA SER A 23 -25.45 8.15 -6.64
C SER A 23 -26.83 8.80 -6.51
N PHE A 24 -27.14 9.41 -5.36
CA PHE A 24 -28.42 10.07 -5.10
C PHE A 24 -28.44 11.57 -5.43
N SER A 25 -27.30 12.19 -5.74
CA SER A 25 -27.18 13.63 -5.93
C SER A 25 -26.60 14.00 -7.29
N ALA A 26 -27.46 14.02 -8.31
CA ALA A 26 -27.09 14.33 -9.69
C ALA A 26 -26.65 15.80 -9.91
N ARG A 27 -27.03 16.73 -9.02
CA ARG A 27 -26.80 18.18 -9.19
C ARG A 27 -25.69 18.78 -8.32
N LEU A 28 -25.07 17.99 -7.45
CA LEU A 28 -23.99 18.48 -6.58
C LEU A 28 -22.71 18.67 -7.37
N ASP A 29 -21.99 19.78 -7.11
CA ASP A 29 -20.62 19.94 -7.56
C ASP A 29 -19.75 18.86 -6.90
N LYS A 30 -19.16 17.97 -7.71
CA LYS A 30 -18.39 16.84 -7.19
C LYS A 30 -17.14 17.28 -6.42
N ARG A 31 -16.67 18.52 -6.56
CA ARG A 31 -15.59 19.08 -5.71
C ARG A 31 -15.97 19.15 -4.23
N PHE A 32 -17.25 19.32 -3.92
CA PHE A 32 -17.75 19.26 -2.54
C PHE A 32 -17.42 17.91 -1.88
N LEU A 33 -17.46 16.81 -2.64
CA LEU A 33 -17.10 15.48 -2.15
C LEU A 33 -15.62 15.40 -1.75
N GLY A 34 -14.73 16.07 -2.50
CA GLY A 34 -13.32 16.15 -2.13
C GLY A 34 -13.09 16.95 -0.84
N TYR A 35 -13.79 18.06 -0.63
CA TYR A 35 -13.72 18.79 0.64
C TYR A 35 -14.32 17.99 1.81
N ALA A 36 -15.43 17.28 1.58
CA ALA A 36 -16.03 16.38 2.57
C ALA A 36 -15.07 15.23 2.93
N ALA A 37 -14.36 14.66 1.94
CA ALA A 37 -13.31 13.67 2.15
C ALA A 37 -12.19 14.21 3.04
N LEU A 38 -11.71 15.44 2.79
CA LEU A 38 -10.67 16.08 3.61
C LEU A 38 -11.12 16.31 5.05
N LEU A 39 -12.35 16.78 5.26
CA LEU A 39 -12.90 16.98 6.60
C LEU A 39 -13.05 15.65 7.34
N GLY A 40 -13.55 14.61 6.67
CA GLY A 40 -13.65 13.27 7.24
C GLY A 40 -12.28 12.67 7.58
N LEU A 41 -11.29 12.80 6.70
CA LEU A 41 -9.90 12.38 6.96
C LEU A 41 -9.28 13.14 8.13
N ALA A 42 -9.52 14.45 8.25
CA ALA A 42 -9.04 15.25 9.37
C ALA A 42 -9.68 14.82 10.70
N ALA A 43 -10.97 14.50 10.70
CA ALA A 43 -11.66 13.95 11.86
C ALA A 43 -11.05 12.60 12.27
N ILE A 44 -10.88 11.67 11.31
CA ILE A 44 -10.24 10.36 11.57
C ILE A 44 -8.81 10.56 12.10
N PHE A 45 -8.02 11.45 11.49
CA PHE A 45 -6.67 11.77 11.93
C PHE A 45 -6.65 12.27 13.39
N ALA A 46 -7.55 13.17 13.77
CA ALA A 46 -7.67 13.64 15.15
C ALA A 46 -8.01 12.50 16.11
N THR A 47 -8.89 11.57 15.72
CA THR A 47 -9.23 10.41 16.57
C THR A 47 -8.04 9.48 16.84
N THR A 48 -7.01 9.45 15.97
CA THR A 48 -5.81 8.62 16.18
C THR A 48 -4.99 8.98 17.41
N PHE A 49 -5.16 10.19 17.97
CA PHE A 49 -4.49 10.61 19.21
C PHE A 49 -5.22 10.15 20.48
N PHE A 50 -6.46 9.68 20.35
CA PHE A 50 -7.30 9.23 21.45
C PHE A 50 -7.51 7.70 21.46
N VAL A 51 -6.81 6.98 20.58
CA VAL A 51 -6.79 5.51 20.58
C VAL A 51 -5.89 5.04 21.71
N ALA A 52 -6.46 4.24 22.62
CA ALA A 52 -5.67 3.57 23.64
C ALA A 52 -4.90 2.39 23.01
N SER A 53 -3.61 2.30 23.29
CA SER A 53 -2.83 1.09 23.00
C SER A 53 -3.40 -0.05 23.85
N GLN A 54 -4.23 -0.91 23.27
CA GLN A 54 -4.75 -2.06 23.97
C GLN A 54 -3.70 -3.19 23.98
N PRO A 55 -3.38 -3.78 25.14
CA PRO A 55 -2.51 -4.95 25.21
C PRO A 55 -3.17 -6.15 24.52
N ALA A 56 -2.33 -7.06 24.02
CA ALA A 56 -2.69 -8.21 23.19
C ALA A 56 -3.63 -9.25 23.86
N ASP A 57 -4.00 -9.08 25.13
CA ASP A 57 -4.87 -9.97 25.90
C ASP A 57 -6.38 -9.72 25.68
N ALA A 58 -6.75 -9.00 24.62
CA ALA A 58 -8.15 -8.89 24.23
C ALA A 58 -8.59 -10.21 23.56
N HIS A 59 -9.45 -10.98 24.23
CA HIS A 59 -9.92 -12.32 23.86
C HIS A 59 -10.73 -12.38 22.54
N ALA A 60 -10.76 -11.30 21.74
CA ALA A 60 -11.47 -11.27 20.47
C ALA A 60 -10.58 -11.86 19.34
N PRO A 61 -11.13 -12.71 18.45
CA PRO A 61 -10.37 -13.40 17.41
C PRO A 61 -9.53 -12.51 16.48
N LEU A 62 -9.94 -11.24 16.29
CA LEU A 62 -9.26 -10.27 15.42
C LEU A 62 -7.83 -9.96 15.88
N TRP A 63 -7.56 -9.98 17.20
CA TRP A 63 -6.26 -9.61 17.76
C TRP A 63 -5.15 -10.62 17.45
N ASN A 64 -5.50 -11.83 16.98
CA ASN A 64 -4.52 -12.77 16.44
C ASN A 64 -3.94 -12.32 15.09
N PHE A 65 -4.63 -11.44 14.38
CA PHE A 65 -4.27 -10.96 13.03
C PHE A 65 -3.87 -9.48 13.03
N TYR A 66 -4.11 -8.77 14.12
CA TYR A 66 -4.07 -7.32 14.20
C TYR A 66 -3.37 -6.81 15.46
N SER A 67 -2.47 -5.84 15.29
CA SER A 67 -1.79 -5.12 16.37
C SER A 67 -2.06 -3.61 16.31
N ALA A 68 -2.25 -2.98 17.47
CA ALA A 68 -2.34 -1.53 17.61
C ALA A 68 -1.17 -0.97 18.42
N ASP A 69 0.06 -1.26 18.00
CA ASP A 69 1.29 -0.74 18.60
C ASP A 69 1.60 0.70 18.15
N ALA A 70 2.59 1.33 18.77
CA ALA A 70 3.00 2.69 18.44
C ALA A 70 3.47 2.81 16.98
N LEU A 71 4.11 1.76 16.45
CA LEU A 71 4.56 1.70 15.06
C LEU A 71 3.38 1.69 14.09
N SER A 72 2.38 0.83 14.30
CA SER A 72 1.13 0.82 13.52
C SER A 72 0.46 2.19 13.55
N LEU A 73 0.31 2.81 14.73
CA LEU A 73 -0.34 4.12 14.85
C LEU A 73 0.43 5.21 14.09
N LEU A 74 1.76 5.19 14.11
CA LEU A 74 2.58 6.12 13.31
C LEU A 74 2.32 5.95 11.81
N PHE A 75 2.36 4.72 11.31
CA PHE A 75 2.15 4.45 9.88
C PHE A 75 0.71 4.72 9.43
N LYS A 76 -0.29 4.55 10.31
CA LYS A 76 -1.66 4.99 10.05
C LYS A 76 -1.77 6.50 9.91
N ARG A 77 -1.08 7.26 10.76
CA ARG A 77 -1.03 8.73 10.66
C ARG A 77 -0.36 9.15 9.35
N ILE A 78 0.71 8.47 8.93
CA ILE A 78 1.34 8.69 7.62
C ILE A 78 0.34 8.36 6.48
N ALA A 79 -0.38 7.25 6.55
CA ALA A 79 -1.38 6.88 5.55
C ALA A 79 -2.51 7.92 5.44
N LEU A 80 -3.03 8.41 6.57
CA LEU A 80 -4.07 9.46 6.60
C LEU A 80 -3.55 10.79 6.07
N ALA A 81 -2.37 11.23 6.51
CA ALA A 81 -1.76 12.48 6.06
C ALA A 81 -1.45 12.47 4.56
N THR A 82 -0.87 11.38 4.06
CA THR A 82 -0.59 11.20 2.62
C THR A 82 -1.88 11.16 1.81
N THR A 83 -2.91 10.46 2.28
CA THR A 83 -4.23 10.44 1.60
C THR A 83 -4.85 11.83 1.57
N ALA A 84 -4.77 12.60 2.65
CA ALA A 84 -5.29 13.97 2.68
C ALA A 84 -4.57 14.88 1.67
N ILE A 85 -3.24 14.82 1.63
CA ILE A 85 -2.44 15.57 0.63
C ILE A 85 -2.82 15.14 -0.79
N VAL A 86 -2.98 13.84 -1.04
CA VAL A 86 -3.38 13.32 -2.35
C VAL A 86 -4.77 13.82 -2.74
N VAL A 87 -5.74 13.83 -1.82
CA VAL A 87 -7.08 14.37 -2.09
C VAL A 87 -7.02 15.87 -2.38
N MET A 88 -6.17 16.64 -1.67
CA MET A 88 -5.93 18.05 -2.01
C MET A 88 -5.37 18.20 -3.43
N MET A 89 -4.35 17.43 -3.80
CA MET A 89 -3.81 17.43 -5.16
C MET A 89 -4.86 17.01 -6.21
N MET A 90 -5.75 16.09 -5.85
CA MET A 90 -6.84 15.63 -6.72
C MET A 90 -7.89 16.70 -6.96
N LEU A 91 -8.16 17.60 -5.99
CA LEU A 91 -9.06 18.74 -6.19
C LEU A 91 -8.53 19.68 -7.28
N ASP A 92 -7.23 19.98 -7.26
CA ASP A 92 -6.57 20.79 -8.28
C ASP A 92 -6.49 20.06 -9.63
N TYR A 93 -6.31 18.73 -9.60
CA TYR A 93 -6.20 17.90 -10.80
C TYR A 93 -7.55 17.53 -11.43
N ALA A 94 -8.68 17.73 -10.73
CA ALA A 94 -10.02 17.35 -11.15
C ALA A 94 -10.42 17.85 -12.56
N PRO A 95 -10.12 19.11 -12.99
CA PRO A 95 -10.44 19.58 -14.34
C PRO A 95 -9.80 18.75 -15.45
N LEU A 96 -8.54 18.32 -15.26
CA LEU A 96 -7.82 17.49 -16.23
C LEU A 96 -8.43 16.09 -16.32
N VAL A 97 -8.89 15.55 -15.20
CA VAL A 97 -9.56 14.24 -15.15
C VAL A 97 -10.89 14.31 -15.89
N SER A 98 -11.72 15.32 -15.61
CA SER A 98 -13.01 15.49 -16.30
C SER A 98 -12.87 15.63 -17.81
N ALA A 99 -11.81 16.28 -18.31
CA ALA A 99 -11.56 16.42 -19.74
C ALA A 99 -11.20 15.08 -20.42
N ASN A 100 -10.63 14.13 -19.66
CA ASN A 100 -10.12 12.86 -20.17
C ASN A 100 -11.06 11.66 -19.93
N ILE A 101 -12.21 11.88 -19.28
CA ILE A 101 -13.23 10.84 -19.07
C ILE A 101 -14.36 11.07 -20.10
N SER A 102 -14.66 10.07 -20.95
CA SER A 102 -15.93 10.06 -21.68
C SER A 102 -17.06 9.82 -20.69
N ALA A 103 -17.85 10.84 -20.38
CA ALA A 103 -19.08 10.66 -19.66
C ALA A 103 -20.18 11.57 -20.18
N ALA A 104 -21.42 11.18 -19.92
CA ALA A 104 -22.62 11.94 -20.31
C ALA A 104 -22.70 13.32 -19.62
N THR A 105 -21.99 13.51 -18.50
CA THR A 105 -21.95 14.75 -17.73
C THR A 105 -20.50 15.20 -17.50
N PRO A 106 -20.21 16.53 -17.50
CA PRO A 106 -18.86 17.07 -17.32
C PRO A 106 -18.13 16.67 -16.03
N GLN A 107 -18.83 16.18 -15.00
CA GLN A 107 -18.26 15.83 -13.69
C GLN A 107 -18.34 14.34 -13.35
N ALA A 108 -18.76 13.48 -14.28
CA ALA A 108 -18.88 12.05 -13.99
C ALA A 108 -17.49 11.40 -13.81
N GLY A 109 -17.37 10.47 -12.86
CA GLY A 109 -16.10 9.86 -12.46
C GLY A 109 -15.35 10.61 -11.35
N LEU A 110 -15.70 11.87 -11.03
CA LEU A 110 -14.97 12.63 -10.02
C LEU A 110 -15.23 12.14 -8.59
N ALA A 111 -16.40 11.57 -8.32
CA ALA A 111 -16.71 11.03 -6.99
C ALA A 111 -15.85 9.81 -6.68
N GLU A 112 -15.70 8.90 -7.64
CA GLU A 112 -14.84 7.73 -7.55
C GLU A 112 -13.38 8.16 -7.43
N PHE A 113 -12.97 9.24 -8.11
CA PHE A 113 -11.63 9.79 -8.00
C PHE A 113 -11.30 10.26 -6.57
N PHE A 114 -12.28 10.83 -5.85
CA PHE A 114 -12.10 11.24 -4.45
C PHE A 114 -12.36 10.12 -3.43
N ALA A 115 -13.18 9.12 -3.75
CA ALA A 115 -13.54 8.04 -2.85
C ALA A 115 -12.53 6.88 -2.83
N LEU A 116 -11.95 6.51 -3.98
CA LEU A 116 -10.96 5.42 -4.07
C LEU A 116 -9.71 5.63 -3.20
N PRO A 117 -9.16 6.85 -3.04
CA PRO A 117 -8.08 7.11 -2.09
C PRO A 117 -8.44 6.76 -0.64
N LEU A 118 -9.71 6.92 -0.25
CA LEU A 118 -10.17 6.58 1.11
C LEU A 118 -10.20 5.06 1.34
N LEU A 119 -10.65 4.29 0.34
CA LEU A 119 -10.58 2.83 0.38
C LEU A 119 -9.12 2.34 0.39
N THR A 120 -8.27 2.98 -0.40
CA THR A 120 -6.82 2.71 -0.39
C THR A 120 -6.23 3.01 1.00
N CYS A 121 -6.59 4.14 1.60
CA CYS A 121 -6.15 4.54 2.94
C CYS A 121 -6.53 3.50 4.00
N ALA A 122 -7.77 2.99 3.95
CA ALA A 122 -8.19 1.89 4.82
C ALA A 122 -7.29 0.65 4.66
N GLY A 123 -6.98 0.26 3.42
CA GLY A 123 -6.03 -0.81 3.14
C GLY A 123 -4.64 -0.55 3.71
N LEU A 124 -4.10 0.67 3.56
CA LEU A 124 -2.79 1.04 4.12
C LEU A 124 -2.78 0.98 5.67
N MET A 125 -3.89 1.38 6.31
CA MET A 125 -4.04 1.31 7.76
C MET A 125 -4.15 -0.13 8.28
N TRP A 126 -4.86 -1.00 7.55
CA TRP A 126 -4.91 -2.43 7.85
C TRP A 126 -3.55 -3.08 7.68
N MET A 127 -2.86 -2.76 6.58
CA MET A 127 -1.53 -3.28 6.25
C MET A 127 -0.49 -2.90 7.31
N SER A 128 -0.56 -1.68 7.84
CA SER A 128 0.28 -1.23 8.95
C SER A 128 -0.04 -1.89 10.29
N SER A 129 -1.17 -2.57 10.43
CA SER A 129 -1.59 -3.25 11.66
C SER A 129 -1.52 -4.78 11.56
N ALA A 130 -1.22 -5.32 10.37
CA ALA A 130 -1.20 -6.75 10.15
C ALA A 130 -0.01 -7.43 10.85
N ILE A 131 -0.27 -8.53 11.55
CA ILE A 131 0.74 -9.39 12.22
C ILE A 131 0.65 -10.85 11.79
N ASP A 132 -0.17 -11.13 10.77
CA ASP A 132 -0.40 -12.45 10.22
C ASP A 132 -0.40 -12.37 8.69
N PHE A 133 0.16 -13.38 8.04
CA PHE A 133 0.29 -13.42 6.58
C PHE A 133 -1.03 -13.33 5.82
N VAL A 134 -2.13 -13.86 6.37
CA VAL A 134 -3.46 -13.74 5.77
C VAL A 134 -3.90 -12.28 5.75
N MET A 135 -3.73 -11.57 6.87
CA MET A 135 -4.10 -10.16 6.96
C MET A 135 -3.20 -9.27 6.12
N ILE A 136 -1.90 -9.59 6.05
CA ILE A 136 -0.95 -8.93 5.14
C ILE A 136 -1.42 -9.09 3.70
N PHE A 137 -1.75 -10.31 3.27
CA PHE A 137 -2.23 -10.57 1.91
C PHE A 137 -3.50 -9.78 1.60
N VAL A 138 -4.54 -9.87 2.44
CA VAL A 138 -5.83 -9.20 2.21
C VAL A 138 -5.68 -7.68 2.15
N SER A 139 -4.93 -7.10 3.10
CA SER A 139 -4.70 -5.66 3.13
C SER A 139 -3.85 -5.16 1.97
N LEU A 140 -2.81 -5.92 1.58
CA LEU A 140 -1.98 -5.63 0.42
C LEU A 140 -2.80 -5.67 -0.86
N GLU A 141 -3.65 -6.68 -1.04
CA GLU A 141 -4.53 -6.80 -2.21
C GLU A 141 -5.56 -5.67 -2.28
N LEU A 142 -6.15 -5.27 -1.15
CA LEU A 142 -7.06 -4.11 -1.10
C LEU A 142 -6.37 -2.83 -1.61
N VAL A 143 -5.13 -2.58 -1.16
CA VAL A 143 -4.33 -1.43 -1.61
C VAL A 143 -4.00 -1.57 -3.10
N THR A 144 -3.55 -2.75 -3.52
CA THR A 144 -3.10 -3.03 -4.89
C THR A 144 -4.25 -2.90 -5.91
N ILE A 145 -5.42 -3.48 -5.64
CA ILE A 145 -6.61 -3.37 -6.51
C ILE A 145 -7.05 -1.91 -6.62
N SER A 146 -7.05 -1.17 -5.51
CA SER A 146 -7.41 0.26 -5.53
C SER A 146 -6.44 1.05 -6.41
N PHE A 147 -5.13 0.75 -6.34
CA PHE A 147 -4.14 1.39 -7.21
C PHE A 147 -4.25 0.98 -8.67
N TYR A 148 -4.72 -0.23 -9.02
CA TYR A 148 -4.99 -0.58 -10.42
C TYR A 148 -5.99 0.39 -11.06
N VAL A 149 -7.07 0.68 -10.33
CA VAL A 149 -8.11 1.61 -10.79
C VAL A 149 -7.57 3.04 -10.82
N LEU A 150 -6.85 3.47 -9.78
CA LEU A 150 -6.30 4.83 -9.70
C LEU A 150 -5.21 5.10 -10.75
N VAL A 151 -4.32 4.15 -11.01
CA VAL A 151 -3.27 4.31 -12.03
C VAL A 151 -3.91 4.43 -13.41
N SER A 152 -4.91 3.61 -13.71
CA SER A 152 -5.58 3.56 -15.02
C SER A 152 -6.76 4.54 -15.16
N PHE A 153 -6.91 5.49 -14.22
CA PHE A 153 -8.13 6.30 -14.09
C PHE A 153 -8.47 7.09 -15.37
N THR A 154 -7.48 7.72 -16.00
CA THR A 154 -7.64 8.43 -17.28
C THR A 154 -7.47 7.49 -18.48
N ARG A 155 -8.39 6.53 -18.60
CA ARG A 155 -8.41 5.44 -19.60
C ARG A 155 -8.38 5.85 -21.08
N ARG A 156 -8.56 7.13 -21.43
CA ARG A 156 -8.40 7.61 -22.82
C ARG A 156 -6.95 7.88 -23.19
N ASN A 157 -6.08 8.10 -22.21
CA ASN A 157 -4.66 8.34 -22.46
C ASN A 157 -3.95 6.99 -22.63
N PRO A 158 -3.36 6.69 -23.79
CA PRO A 158 -2.67 5.41 -24.01
C PRO A 158 -1.52 5.19 -23.02
N LEU A 159 -0.82 6.25 -22.59
CA LEU A 159 0.26 6.15 -21.60
C LEU A 159 -0.29 5.71 -20.23
N THR A 160 -1.48 6.18 -19.86
CA THR A 160 -2.13 5.80 -18.61
C THR A 160 -2.64 4.35 -18.66
N LEU A 161 -3.19 3.92 -19.81
CA LEU A 161 -3.58 2.52 -20.01
C LEU A 161 -2.38 1.58 -19.96
N GLU A 162 -1.29 1.91 -20.65
CA GLU A 162 -0.06 1.12 -20.62
C GLU A 162 0.48 0.99 -19.20
N ALA A 163 0.57 2.10 -18.45
CA ALA A 163 0.96 2.10 -17.04
C ALA A 163 0.03 1.22 -16.19
N GLY A 164 -1.29 1.33 -16.37
CA GLY A 164 -2.27 0.52 -15.66
C GLY A 164 -2.10 -0.98 -15.91
N VAL A 165 -1.93 -1.39 -17.17
CA VAL A 165 -1.72 -2.80 -17.54
C VAL A 165 -0.39 -3.32 -17.01
N LYS A 166 0.70 -2.55 -17.16
CA LYS A 166 2.01 -2.92 -16.60
C LYS A 166 1.94 -3.09 -15.08
N TYR A 167 1.30 -2.15 -14.38
CA TYR A 167 1.15 -2.23 -12.94
C TYR A 167 0.30 -3.42 -12.51
N LEU A 168 -0.83 -3.66 -13.19
CA LEU A 168 -1.72 -4.80 -12.93
C LEU A 168 -0.99 -6.14 -13.09
N VAL A 169 -0.36 -6.38 -14.24
CA VAL A 169 0.28 -7.66 -14.54
C VAL A 169 1.47 -7.92 -13.62
N LEU A 170 2.33 -6.93 -13.40
CA LEU A 170 3.51 -7.09 -12.56
C LEU A 170 3.15 -7.22 -11.07
N SER A 171 2.12 -6.51 -10.61
CA SER A 171 1.62 -6.65 -9.24
C SER A 171 0.94 -8.00 -9.01
N ALA A 172 0.14 -8.50 -9.97
CA ALA A 172 -0.46 -9.83 -9.87
C ALA A 172 0.61 -10.94 -9.81
N LEU A 173 1.70 -10.81 -10.58
CA LEU A 173 2.84 -11.71 -10.50
C LEU A 173 3.51 -11.65 -9.12
N SER A 174 3.72 -10.44 -8.58
CA SER A 174 4.26 -10.23 -7.23
C SER A 174 3.38 -10.89 -6.16
N THR A 175 2.06 -10.74 -6.24
CA THR A 175 1.11 -11.42 -5.36
C THR A 175 1.19 -12.94 -5.48
N GLY A 176 1.44 -13.48 -6.68
CA GLY A 176 1.71 -14.90 -6.87
C GLY A 176 2.93 -15.38 -6.08
N PHE A 177 4.04 -14.63 -6.13
CA PHE A 177 5.21 -14.91 -5.31
C PHE A 177 4.92 -14.83 -3.80
N LEU A 178 4.11 -13.84 -3.38
CA LEU A 178 3.71 -13.68 -1.97
C LEU A 178 2.96 -14.91 -1.47
N VAL A 179 1.89 -15.33 -2.16
CA VAL A 179 1.04 -16.45 -1.75
C VAL A 179 1.82 -17.76 -1.78
N TYR A 180 2.67 -17.97 -2.78
CA TYR A 180 3.52 -19.16 -2.85
C TYR A 180 4.54 -19.18 -1.72
N GLY A 181 5.14 -18.03 -1.39
CA GLY A 181 6.05 -17.90 -0.25
C GLY A 181 5.38 -18.18 1.09
N ILE A 182 4.18 -17.65 1.30
CA ILE A 182 3.36 -17.95 2.49
C ILE A 182 3.08 -19.45 2.59
N THR A 183 2.78 -20.11 1.47
CA THR A 183 2.51 -21.56 1.44
C THR A 183 3.71 -22.38 1.91
N TRP A 184 4.93 -22.03 1.47
CA TRP A 184 6.16 -22.70 1.92
C TRP A 184 6.46 -22.45 3.40
N ILE A 185 6.27 -21.22 3.89
CA ILE A 185 6.45 -20.89 5.31
C ILE A 185 5.44 -21.66 6.17
N PHE A 186 4.17 -21.67 5.76
CA PHE A 186 3.12 -22.42 6.43
C PHE A 186 3.38 -23.92 6.41
N GLY A 187 3.80 -24.49 5.26
CA GLY A 187 4.14 -25.91 5.16
C GLY A 187 5.29 -26.32 6.07
N ALA A 188 6.25 -25.42 6.31
CA ALA A 188 7.37 -25.68 7.22
C ALA A 188 7.03 -25.46 8.70
N THR A 189 6.24 -24.44 9.03
CA THR A 189 6.03 -23.99 10.42
C THR A 189 4.65 -24.34 11.01
N GLY A 190 3.65 -24.58 10.16
CA GLY A 190 2.25 -24.78 10.54
C GLY A 190 1.52 -23.50 10.96
N GLU A 191 2.14 -22.32 10.81
CA GLU A 191 1.65 -21.06 11.36
C GLU A 191 1.63 -19.96 10.30
N THR A 192 0.69 -19.02 10.42
CA THR A 192 0.59 -17.81 9.59
C THR A 192 0.91 -16.53 10.37
N ASN A 193 0.81 -16.60 11.70
CA ASN A 193 1.09 -15.49 12.59
C ASN A 193 2.60 -15.30 12.73
N LEU A 194 3.09 -14.07 12.51
CA LEU A 194 4.52 -13.78 12.43
C LEU A 194 5.27 -14.10 13.73
N GLN A 195 4.67 -13.85 14.89
CA GLN A 195 5.29 -14.15 16.18
C GLN A 195 5.42 -15.67 16.39
N ARG A 196 4.37 -16.43 16.04
CA ARG A 196 4.37 -17.89 16.13
C ARG A 196 5.35 -18.53 15.15
N ILE A 197 5.50 -17.96 13.96
CA ILE A 197 6.52 -18.35 12.99
C ILE A 197 7.92 -18.15 13.58
N GLY A 198 8.20 -17.02 14.23
CA GLY A 198 9.47 -16.78 14.93
C GLY A 198 9.75 -17.84 16.01
N ALA A 199 8.74 -18.20 16.79
CA ALA A 199 8.85 -19.26 17.80
C ALA A 199 9.09 -20.65 17.17
N ALA A 200 8.42 -20.97 16.05
CA ALA A 200 8.61 -22.22 15.33
C ALA A 200 10.02 -22.34 14.73
N LEU A 201 10.53 -21.26 14.12
CA LEU A 201 11.89 -21.21 13.54
C LEU A 201 13.02 -21.27 14.57
N SER A 202 12.71 -20.94 15.83
CA SER A 202 13.65 -21.06 16.96
C SER A 202 13.85 -22.50 17.43
N ARG A 203 12.99 -23.44 17.00
CA ARG A 203 13.13 -24.86 17.35
C ARG A 203 14.37 -25.46 16.65
N PRO A 204 15.25 -26.18 17.36
CA PRO A 204 16.46 -26.77 16.77
C PRO A 204 16.16 -27.82 15.69
N ASP A 205 15.08 -28.58 15.87
CA ASP A 205 14.76 -29.75 15.05
C ASP A 205 14.03 -29.42 13.74
N LEU A 206 13.66 -28.16 13.54
CA LEU A 206 12.92 -27.73 12.36
C LEU A 206 13.86 -27.48 11.18
N GLU A 207 13.58 -28.13 10.05
CA GLU A 207 14.25 -27.90 8.77
C GLU A 207 13.91 -26.48 8.26
N LYS A 208 14.93 -25.63 8.07
CA LYS A 208 14.74 -24.19 7.80
C LYS A 208 14.80 -23.84 6.32
N THR A 209 15.22 -24.74 5.44
CA THR A 209 15.39 -24.49 4.00
C THR A 209 14.07 -24.18 3.34
N ALA A 210 13.01 -24.96 3.64
CA ALA A 210 11.67 -24.69 3.13
C ALA A 210 11.15 -23.29 3.55
N ALA A 211 11.32 -22.93 4.82
CA ALA A 211 10.91 -21.62 5.33
C ALA A 211 11.75 -20.47 4.74
N LEU A 212 13.06 -20.68 4.55
CA LEU A 212 13.96 -19.72 3.90
C LEU A 212 13.58 -19.49 2.44
N PHE A 213 13.27 -20.56 1.71
CA PHE A 213 12.79 -20.45 0.34
C PHE A 213 11.49 -19.63 0.28
N GLY A 214 10.54 -19.94 1.16
CA GLY A 214 9.31 -19.16 1.28
C GLY A 214 9.57 -17.69 1.62
N ALA A 215 10.49 -17.40 2.54
CA ALA A 215 10.85 -16.03 2.92
C ALA A 215 11.48 -15.24 1.77
N VAL A 216 12.30 -15.88 0.91
CA VAL A 216 12.84 -15.24 -0.30
C VAL A 216 11.72 -14.89 -1.28
N LEU A 217 10.73 -15.77 -1.47
CA LEU A 217 9.59 -15.49 -2.34
C LEU A 217 8.72 -14.34 -1.81
N VAL A 218 8.48 -14.29 -0.49
CA VAL A 218 7.82 -13.16 0.16
C VAL A 218 8.63 -11.87 -0.01
N LEU A 219 9.97 -11.94 0.12
CA LEU A 219 10.85 -10.79 -0.08
C LEU A 219 10.82 -10.28 -1.53
N ILE A 220 10.70 -11.16 -2.53
CA ILE A 220 10.47 -10.74 -3.93
C ILE A 220 9.21 -9.88 -4.03
N ALA A 221 8.12 -10.34 -3.41
CA ALA A 221 6.84 -9.64 -3.48
C ALA A 221 6.84 -8.29 -2.74
N LEU A 222 7.40 -8.26 -1.53
CA LEU A 222 7.54 -7.03 -0.76
C LEU A 222 8.56 -6.07 -1.40
N GLY A 223 9.64 -6.61 -1.98
CA GLY A 223 10.62 -5.86 -2.77
C GLY A 223 9.98 -5.16 -3.97
N PHE A 224 9.07 -5.84 -4.67
CA PHE A 224 8.25 -5.21 -5.71
C PHE A 224 7.40 -4.06 -5.14
N LYS A 225 6.77 -4.27 -3.97
CA LYS A 225 5.88 -3.28 -3.33
C LYS A 225 6.62 -2.00 -2.90
N ILE A 226 7.85 -2.12 -2.38
CA ILE A 226 8.70 -0.98 -2.00
C ILE A 226 9.55 -0.45 -3.17
N ALA A 227 9.51 -1.13 -4.32
CA ALA A 227 10.29 -0.82 -5.51
C ALA A 227 11.81 -0.94 -5.31
N ALA A 228 12.24 -1.96 -4.59
CA ALA A 228 13.65 -2.33 -4.43
C ALA A 228 14.17 -3.06 -5.68
N VAL A 229 15.45 -2.92 -5.98
CA VAL A 229 16.14 -3.62 -7.07
C VAL A 229 16.39 -5.07 -6.65
N PRO A 230 16.10 -6.08 -7.50
CA PRO A 230 15.77 -6.01 -8.94
C PRO A 230 14.27 -5.98 -9.31
N PHE A 231 13.38 -5.69 -8.35
CA PHE A 231 11.93 -5.78 -8.50
C PHE A 231 11.25 -4.43 -8.87
N HIS A 232 12.03 -3.41 -9.20
CA HIS A 232 11.61 -2.02 -9.44
C HIS A 232 11.13 -1.72 -10.87
N ILE A 233 11.08 -2.73 -11.75
CA ILE A 233 10.92 -2.57 -13.22
C ILE A 233 9.65 -1.76 -13.59
N TRP A 234 8.61 -1.83 -12.77
CA TRP A 234 7.34 -1.14 -12.99
C TRP A 234 7.39 0.39 -12.77
N VAL A 235 8.34 0.87 -11.98
CA VAL A 235 8.24 2.16 -11.28
C VAL A 235 8.29 3.36 -12.22
N ALA A 236 9.27 3.41 -13.12
CA ALA A 236 9.43 4.56 -14.01
C ALA A 236 8.24 4.74 -14.96
N ASP A 237 7.78 3.64 -15.57
CA ASP A 237 6.67 3.65 -16.53
C ASP A 237 5.35 3.99 -15.84
N VAL A 238 5.09 3.39 -14.67
CA VAL A 238 3.87 3.64 -13.92
C VAL A 238 3.85 5.06 -13.36
N TYR A 239 4.97 5.57 -12.85
CA TYR A 239 5.04 6.94 -12.34
C TYR A 239 4.79 7.95 -13.45
N GLN A 240 5.34 7.71 -14.65
CA GLN A 240 5.15 8.58 -15.80
C GLN A 240 3.70 8.57 -16.30
N GLY A 241 3.09 7.39 -16.44
CA GLY A 241 1.76 7.23 -17.02
C GLY A 241 0.59 7.53 -16.09
N ALA A 242 0.77 7.36 -14.77
CA ALA A 242 -0.28 7.62 -13.79
C ALA A 242 -0.59 9.12 -13.62
N PRO A 243 -1.82 9.49 -13.25
CA PRO A 243 -2.16 10.83 -12.79
C PRO A 243 -1.20 11.28 -11.67
N THR A 244 -0.75 12.53 -11.71
CA THR A 244 0.27 13.02 -10.76
C THR A 244 -0.10 12.83 -9.28
N PRO A 245 -1.36 13.06 -8.83
CA PRO A 245 -1.76 12.77 -7.45
C PRO A 245 -1.61 11.28 -7.08
N VAL A 246 -1.89 10.38 -8.04
CA VAL A 246 -1.76 8.93 -7.84
C VAL A 246 -0.29 8.51 -7.77
N THR A 247 0.57 9.11 -8.60
CA THR A 247 2.02 8.92 -8.52
C THR A 247 2.56 9.34 -7.15
N ALA A 248 2.10 10.47 -6.60
CA ALA A 248 2.47 10.90 -5.25
C ALA A 248 1.98 9.92 -4.17
N PHE A 249 0.80 9.33 -4.36
CA PHE A 249 0.28 8.35 -3.41
C PHE A 249 1.05 7.03 -3.44
N LEU A 250 1.43 6.56 -4.63
CA LEU A 250 2.29 5.39 -4.82
C LEU A 250 3.67 5.60 -4.20
N SER A 251 4.26 6.79 -4.34
CA SER A 251 5.63 7.06 -3.91
C SER A 251 5.80 7.13 -2.40
N VAL A 252 4.77 7.59 -1.67
CA VAL A 252 4.84 7.73 -0.21
C VAL A 252 3.96 6.71 0.50
N GLY A 253 2.65 6.75 0.28
CA GLY A 253 1.68 5.93 1.03
C GLY A 253 1.90 4.43 0.84
N SER A 254 1.95 3.97 -0.42
CA SER A 254 2.16 2.54 -0.73
C SER A 254 3.52 2.03 -0.22
N LYS A 255 4.58 2.82 -0.39
CA LYS A 255 5.93 2.42 0.06
C LYS A 255 6.02 2.37 1.58
N ALA A 256 5.50 3.36 2.29
CA ALA A 256 5.48 3.37 3.74
C ALA A 256 4.79 2.12 4.30
N ALA A 257 3.61 1.77 3.78
CA ALA A 257 2.93 0.54 4.17
C ALA A 257 3.76 -0.71 3.82
N GLY A 258 4.40 -0.73 2.66
CA GLY A 258 5.34 -1.79 2.27
C GLY A 258 6.47 -2.00 3.27
N PHE A 259 7.07 -0.91 3.76
CA PHE A 259 8.17 -0.98 4.74
C PHE A 259 7.75 -1.50 6.10
N ILE A 260 6.61 -1.07 6.66
CA ILE A 260 6.16 -1.61 7.95
C ILE A 260 5.86 -3.12 7.86
N VAL A 261 5.26 -3.58 6.75
CA VAL A 261 5.07 -5.02 6.53
C VAL A 261 6.41 -5.73 6.37
N LEU A 262 7.34 -5.16 5.61
CA LEU A 262 8.68 -5.72 5.44
C LEU A 262 9.40 -5.87 6.78
N LEU A 263 9.37 -4.86 7.65
CA LEU A 263 9.96 -4.91 8.97
C LEU A 263 9.40 -6.06 9.82
N ARG A 264 8.07 -6.19 9.85
CA ARG A 264 7.38 -7.25 10.62
C ARG A 264 7.63 -8.64 10.07
N VAL A 265 7.56 -8.79 8.75
CA VAL A 265 7.75 -10.07 8.09
C VAL A 265 9.17 -10.57 8.22
N LEU A 266 10.17 -9.67 8.19
CA LEU A 266 11.58 -10.05 8.30
C LEU A 266 12.03 -10.30 9.74
N GLU A 267 11.35 -9.75 10.74
CA GLU A 267 11.72 -9.90 12.15
C GLU A 267 11.95 -11.38 12.55
N PRO A 268 11.05 -12.34 12.24
CA PRO A 268 11.28 -13.76 12.49
C PRO A 268 12.51 -14.34 11.76
N PHE A 269 12.89 -13.81 10.61
CA PHE A 269 13.95 -14.38 9.76
C PHE A 269 15.32 -13.73 9.98
N PHE A 270 15.41 -12.64 10.75
CA PHE A 270 16.70 -11.98 11.05
C PHE A 270 17.66 -12.83 11.87
N MET A 271 17.19 -13.89 12.53
CA MET A 271 18.07 -14.88 13.15
C MET A 271 18.92 -15.67 12.14
N LEU A 272 18.54 -15.64 10.85
CA LEU A 272 19.19 -16.37 9.76
C LEU A 272 20.18 -15.43 9.03
N PRO A 273 21.50 -15.69 9.06
CA PRO A 273 22.50 -14.83 8.46
C PRO A 273 22.28 -14.55 6.96
N GLN A 274 21.77 -15.53 6.22
CA GLN A 274 21.51 -15.46 4.78
C GLN A 274 20.53 -14.31 4.44
N MET A 275 19.51 -14.10 5.29
CA MET A 275 18.53 -13.05 5.07
C MET A 275 19.15 -11.67 5.21
N ARG A 276 20.04 -11.47 6.19
CA ARG A 276 20.76 -10.20 6.38
C ARG A 276 21.64 -9.87 5.18
N VAL A 277 22.39 -10.84 4.68
CA VAL A 277 23.27 -10.66 3.51
C VAL A 277 22.44 -10.29 2.27
N LEU A 278 21.31 -10.97 2.06
CA LEU A 278 20.42 -10.70 0.93
C LEU A 278 19.83 -9.27 0.99
N LEU A 279 19.39 -8.83 2.17
CA LEU A 279 18.84 -7.47 2.34
C LEU A 279 19.89 -6.38 2.11
N VAL A 280 21.12 -6.58 2.61
CA VAL A 280 22.22 -5.64 2.36
C VAL A 280 22.55 -5.58 0.87
N ALA A 281 22.57 -6.73 0.19
CA ALA A 281 22.78 -6.77 -1.26
C ALA A 281 21.68 -6.01 -2.03
N ILE A 282 20.41 -6.23 -1.68
CA ILE A 282 19.27 -5.50 -2.26
C ILE A 282 19.39 -4.00 -2.01
N ALA A 283 19.76 -3.58 -0.79
CA ALA A 283 19.92 -2.16 -0.45
C ALA A 283 21.04 -1.49 -1.28
N ILE A 284 22.20 -2.15 -1.41
CA ILE A 284 23.32 -1.64 -2.23
C ILE A 284 22.89 -1.52 -3.69
N LEU A 285 22.25 -2.54 -4.25
CA LEU A 285 21.78 -2.53 -5.64
C LEU A 285 20.72 -1.44 -5.86
N THR A 286 19.82 -1.25 -4.90
CA THR A 286 18.75 -0.24 -4.94
C THR A 286 19.33 1.17 -4.96
N LEU A 287 20.30 1.46 -4.08
CA LEU A 287 20.97 2.75 -4.02
C LEU A 287 21.79 3.03 -5.30
N LEU A 288 22.58 2.06 -5.76
CA LEU A 288 23.42 2.23 -6.94
C LEU A 288 22.57 2.43 -8.19
N TYR A 289 21.65 1.51 -8.46
CA TYR A 289 20.84 1.56 -9.67
C TYR A 289 19.89 2.76 -9.67
N GLY A 290 19.22 3.06 -8.56
CA GLY A 290 18.31 4.20 -8.47
C GLY A 290 19.00 5.53 -8.80
N ASN A 291 20.20 5.76 -8.26
CA ASN A 291 20.94 7.00 -8.55
C ASN A 291 21.51 7.02 -9.97
N LEU A 292 22.13 5.94 -10.44
CA LEU A 292 22.74 5.89 -11.77
C LEU A 292 21.70 5.99 -12.88
N ALA A 293 20.54 5.33 -12.72
CA ALA A 293 19.47 5.38 -13.69
C ALA A 293 18.69 6.70 -13.68
N ALA A 294 18.81 7.52 -12.62
CA ALA A 294 18.22 8.87 -12.56
C ALA A 294 19.00 9.90 -13.41
N LEU A 295 20.32 9.75 -13.56
CA LEU A 295 21.19 10.72 -14.26
C LEU A 295 20.76 11.04 -15.71
N PRO A 296 20.43 10.07 -16.58
CA PRO A 296 20.07 10.37 -17.96
C PRO A 296 18.60 10.80 -18.15
N GLN A 297 17.81 10.89 -17.06
CA GLN A 297 16.37 11.13 -17.19
C GLN A 297 16.05 12.58 -17.57
N THR A 298 15.33 12.76 -18.67
CA THR A 298 14.81 14.06 -19.12
C THR A 298 13.40 14.34 -18.62
N ASN A 299 12.64 13.30 -18.28
CA ASN A 299 11.28 13.42 -17.78
C ASN A 299 11.27 13.51 -16.24
N ILE A 300 10.66 14.58 -15.70
CA ILE A 300 10.62 14.83 -14.26
C ILE A 300 9.96 13.70 -13.46
N LYS A 301 8.89 13.07 -13.98
CA LYS A 301 8.22 11.96 -13.28
C LYS A 301 9.11 10.73 -13.24
N ARG A 302 9.82 10.42 -14.33
CA ARG A 302 10.80 9.32 -14.36
C ARG A 302 11.97 9.58 -13.42
N LEU A 303 12.49 10.81 -13.42
CA LEU A 303 13.57 11.22 -12.51
C LEU A 303 13.15 11.02 -11.05
N LEU A 304 11.95 11.48 -10.67
CA LEU A 304 11.38 11.25 -9.33
C LEU A 304 11.11 9.77 -9.04
N ALA A 305 10.80 8.96 -10.07
CA ALA A 305 10.63 7.53 -9.94
C ALA A 305 11.95 6.83 -9.55
N TYR A 306 13.05 7.15 -10.23
CA TYR A 306 14.38 6.60 -9.91
C TYR A 306 14.95 7.14 -8.59
N SER A 307 14.69 8.41 -8.27
CA SER A 307 14.97 8.95 -6.93
C SER A 307 14.19 8.17 -5.86
N SER A 308 12.91 7.90 -6.09
CA SER A 308 12.10 7.09 -5.18
C SER A 308 12.61 5.65 -5.06
N ILE A 309 13.20 5.06 -6.11
CA ILE A 309 13.90 3.76 -6.02
C ILE A 309 15.11 3.88 -5.10
N ALA A 310 15.99 4.87 -5.30
CA ALA A 310 17.21 5.03 -4.50
C ALA A 310 16.94 5.29 -3.01
N HIS A 311 15.81 5.92 -2.68
CA HIS A 311 15.39 6.23 -1.31
C HIS A 311 14.53 5.14 -0.64
N ALA A 312 14.25 4.03 -1.34
CA ALA A 312 13.64 2.85 -0.74
C ALA A 312 14.72 2.03 -0.02
#